data_AF-A0A081BIS8-F1
#
_entry.id   AF-A0A081BIS8-F1
#
_cell.length_a   1.000
_cell.length_b   1.000
_cell.length_c   1.000
_cell.angle_alpha   90.00
_cell.angle_beta   90.00
_cell.angle_gamma   90.00
#
_symmetry.space_group_name_H-M   'P 1'
#
loop_
_entity.id
_entity.type
_entity.pdbx_description
1 polymer ?
#
loop_
_entity_poly.entity_id
_entity_poly.type
_entity_poly.pdbx_seq_one_letter_code
_entity_poly.pdbx_strand_id
1 'polypeptide(L)' 'MSKKNRPIEVNIEEHEDAGVTITDVLVGQTKIGEVRPVEDRFDAKLEGESTMRFKTLDEAVESLLMKYNLHHG' A
#
# COMPACT_ATOMS: atom_id res chain seq x y z
N MET A 1 5.77 -24.35 16.43
CA MET A 1 5.48 -24.48 14.98
C MET A 1 3.98 -24.35 14.75
N SER A 2 3.56 -23.19 14.23
CA SER A 2 2.39 -22.97 13.36
C SER A 2 2.15 -21.46 13.34
N LYS A 3 2.98 -20.73 12.57
CA LYS A 3 2.58 -19.40 12.11
C LYS A 3 1.36 -19.68 11.24
N LYS A 4 0.18 -19.42 11.78
CA LYS A 4 -1.10 -19.62 11.10
C LYS A 4 -1.04 -18.75 9.86
N ASN A 5 -0.79 -19.37 8.70
CA ASN A 5 -0.74 -18.68 7.42
C ASN A 5 -2.17 -18.29 7.08
N ARG A 6 -2.64 -17.18 7.67
CA ARG A 6 -3.95 -16.63 7.35
C ARG A 6 -3.80 -16.00 5.96
N PRO A 7 -4.64 -16.37 4.98
CA PRO A 7 -4.66 -15.64 3.72
C PRO A 7 -4.98 -14.18 4.05
N ILE A 8 -4.06 -13.29 3.70
CA ILE A 8 -4.29 -11.85 3.77
C ILE A 8 -4.96 -11.49 2.45
N GLU A 9 -6.24 -11.15 2.53
CA GLU A 9 -6.96 -10.61 1.39
C GLU A 9 -6.47 -9.18 1.16
N VAL A 10 -5.84 -8.96 0.00
CA VAL A 10 -5.36 -7.64 -0.41
C VAL A 10 -6.30 -7.15 -1.50
N ASN A 11 -6.91 -6.00 -1.25
CA ASN A 11 -7.77 -5.31 -2.20
C ASN A 11 -7.08 -4.04 -2.67
N ILE A 12 -7.10 -3.81 -3.98
CA ILE A 12 -6.56 -2.60 -4.61
C ILE A 12 -7.72 -1.86 -5.22
N GLU A 13 -7.90 -0.61 -4.79
CA GLU A 13 -8.91 0.29 -5.31
C GLU A 13 -8.24 1.49 -5.94
N GLU A 14 -8.78 1.99 -7.05
CA GLU A 14 -8.29 3.20 -7.68
C GLU A 14 -9.35 4.28 -7.57
N HIS A 15 -8.92 5.48 -7.20
CA HIS A 15 -9.77 6.66 -7.24
C HIS A 15 -8.99 7.83 -7.83
N GLU A 16 -9.72 8.77 -8.42
CA GLU A 16 -9.15 9.98 -8.96
C GLU A 16 -9.23 11.09 -7.92
N ASP A 17 -8.09 11.67 -7.55
CA ASP A 17 -8.00 12.82 -6.67
C ASP A 17 -7.18 13.91 -7.35
N ALA A 18 -7.75 15.12 -7.45
CA ALA A 18 -7.11 16.27 -8.10
C ALA A 18 -6.54 15.99 -9.52
N GLY A 19 -7.16 15.08 -10.29
CA GLY A 19 -6.71 14.68 -11.63
C GLY A 19 -5.56 13.67 -11.65
N VAL A 20 -5.27 13.04 -10.51
CA VAL A 20 -4.27 11.99 -10.35
C VAL A 20 -4.96 10.71 -9.93
N THR A 21 -4.69 9.60 -10.63
CA THR A 21 -5.14 8.27 -10.22
C THR A 21 -4.33 7.81 -9.02
N ILE A 22 -4.98 7.73 -7.86
CA ILE A 22 -4.41 7.20 -6.63
C ILE A 22 -4.80 5.74 -6.51
N THR A 23 -3.83 4.91 -6.14
CA THR A 23 -4.03 3.49 -5.87
C THR A 23 -4.09 3.28 -4.35
N ASP A 24 -5.26 2.97 -3.83
CA ASP A 24 -5.47 2.59 -2.44
C ASP A 24 -5.20 1.11 -2.23
N VAL A 25 -4.44 0.81 -1.17
CA VAL A 25 -4.12 -0.56 -0.77
C VAL A 25 -4.90 -0.87 0.50
N LEU A 26 -5.75 -1.87 0.43
CA LEU A 26 -6.59 -2.34 1.51
C LEU A 26 -6.21 -3.78 1.90
N VAL A 27 -6.27 -4.06 3.20
CA VAL A 27 -6.22 -5.43 3.73
C VAL A 27 -7.61 -5.77 4.28
N GLY A 28 -8.29 -6.70 3.62
CA GLY A 28 -9.72 -6.94 3.81
C GLY A 28 -10.53 -5.69 3.44
N GLN A 29 -11.10 -5.02 4.44
CA GLN A 29 -11.90 -3.79 4.27
C GLN A 29 -11.20 -2.53 4.83
N THR A 30 -9.97 -2.68 5.33
CA THR A 30 -9.23 -1.58 5.98
C THR A 30 -8.19 -1.04 5.02
N LYS A 31 -8.26 0.24 4.68
CA LYS A 31 -7.19 0.94 3.95
C LYS A 31 -5.94 1.02 4.83
N ILE A 32 -4.84 0.44 4.34
CA ILE A 32 -3.56 0.46 5.04
C ILE A 32 -2.66 1.59 4.53
N GLY A 33 -2.86 2.00 3.27
CA GLY A 33 -2.08 3.04 2.65
C GLY A 33 -2.56 3.36 1.24
N GLU A 34 -1.85 4.27 0.60
CA GLU A 34 -2.11 4.74 -0.75
C GLU A 34 -0.81 4.93 -1.51
N VAL A 35 -0.86 4.76 -2.83
CA VAL A 35 0.23 5.02 -3.75
C VAL A 35 -0.22 6.10 -4.72
N ARG A 36 0.56 7.18 -4.76
CA ARG A 36 0.34 8.32 -5.67
C ARG A 36 1.42 8.31 -6.75
N PRO A 37 1.06 8.31 -8.04
CA PRO A 37 2.04 8.55 -9.10
C PRO A 37 2.51 10.01 -9.03
N VAL A 38 3.82 10.20 -8.98
CA VAL A 38 4.49 11.51 -8.93
C VAL A 38 5.61 11.51 -9.96
N GLU A 39 5.40 12.21 -11.08
CA GLU A 39 6.32 12.30 -12.21
C GLU A 39 6.69 10.91 -12.79
N ASP A 40 7.93 10.45 -12.59
CA ASP A 40 8.47 9.16 -13.01
C ASP A 40 8.51 8.11 -11.88
N ARG A 41 7.86 8.39 -10.75
CA ARG A 41 7.92 7.59 -9.52
C ARG A 41 6.55 7.40 -8.88
N PHE A 42 6.55 6.59 -7.83
CA PHE A 42 5.37 6.26 -7.03
C PHE A 42 5.64 6.57 -5.56
N ASP A 43 4.89 7.51 -5.00
CA ASP A 43 4.93 7.85 -3.59
C ASP A 43 3.94 6.98 -2.84
N ALA A 44 4.45 6.02 -2.06
CA ALA A 44 3.66 5.17 -1.19
C ALA A 44 3.58 5.79 0.22
N LYS A 45 2.38 5.88 0.77
CA LYS A 45 2.14 6.40 2.11
C LYS A 45 1.29 5.41 2.89
N LEU A 46 1.86 4.87 3.97
CA LEU A 46 1.11 4.09 4.95
C LEU A 46 0.42 5.06 5.94
N GLU A 47 -0.75 4.71 6.46
CA GLU A 47 -1.39 5.52 7.50
C GLU A 47 -0.46 5.67 8.72
N GLY A 48 -0.20 6.91 9.13
CA GLY A 48 0.64 7.23 10.29
C GLY A 48 2.15 7.17 10.06
N GLU A 49 2.62 6.85 8.85
CA GLU A 49 4.06 6.85 8.51
C GLU A 49 4.42 7.93 7.48
N SER A 50 5.74 8.13 7.34
CA SER A 50 6.32 8.97 6.29
C SER A 50 6.12 8.35 4.90
N THR A 51 5.90 9.21 3.91
CA THR A 51 5.88 8.83 2.50
C THR A 51 7.23 8.26 2.05
N MET A 52 7.18 7.21 1.24
CA MET A 52 8.33 6.55 0.64
C MET A 52 8.20 6.58 -0.89
N ARG A 53 9.29 6.78 -1.60
CA ARG A 53 9.29 6.93 -3.06
C ARG A 53 9.90 5.70 -3.74
N PHE A 54 9.17 5.13 -4.69
CA PHE A 54 9.53 3.90 -5.41
C PHE A 54 9.57 4.13 -6.92
N LYS A 55 10.20 3.20 -7.64
CA LYS A 55 10.32 3.29 -9.09
C LYS A 55 9.12 2.72 -9.82
N THR A 56 8.46 1.75 -9.20
CA THR A 56 7.30 1.05 -9.77
C THR A 56 6.16 0.99 -8.75
N LEU A 57 4.94 0.84 -9.25
CA LEU A 57 3.75 0.63 -8.43
C LEU A 57 3.89 -0.66 -7.60
N ASP A 58 4.38 -1.73 -8.22
CA ASP A 58 4.55 -3.03 -7.56
C ASP A 58 5.47 -2.94 -6.32
N GLU A 59 6.62 -2.28 -6.46
CA GLU A 59 7.55 -2.03 -5.34
C GLU A 59 6.89 -1.22 -4.22
N ALA A 60 6.08 -0.23 -4.57
CA ALA A 60 5.35 0.61 -3.61
C ALA A 60 4.32 -0.22 -2.83
N VAL A 61 3.49 -1.00 -3.54
CA VAL A 61 2.45 -1.85 -2.92
C VAL A 61 3.08 -2.93 -2.05
N GLU A 62 4.12 -3.61 -2.53
CA GLU A 62 4.83 -4.63 -1.75
C GLU A 62 5.41 -4.04 -0.46
N SER A 63 6.01 -2.85 -0.54
CA SER A 63 6.55 -2.18 0.64
C SER A 63 5.46 -1.83 1.67
N LEU A 64 4.29 -1.35 1.23
CA LEU A 64 3.16 -1.08 2.11
C LEU A 64 2.70 -2.34 2.84
N LEU A 65 2.55 -3.46 2.13
CA LEU A 65 2.14 -4.74 2.70
C LEU A 65 3.19 -5.29 3.69
N MET A 66 4.47 -5.21 3.34
CA MET A 66 5.56 -5.64 4.22
C MET A 66 5.56 -4.85 5.53
N LYS A 67 5.43 -3.52 5.46
CA LYS A 67 5.38 -2.66 6.65
C LYS A 67 4.15 -2.92 7.50
N TYR A 68 2.98 -3.02 6.88
CA TYR A 68 1.75 -3.36 7.59
C TYR A 68 1.90 -4.67 8.39
N ASN A 69 2.49 -5.70 7.77
CA ASN A 69 2.74 -6.98 8.44
C ASN A 69 3.79 -6.90 9.57
N LEU A 70 4.74 -5.96 9.52
CA LEU A 70 5.69 -5.74 10.62
C LEU A 70 5.05 -5.11 11.85
N HIS A 71 4.04 -4.26 11.66
CA HIS A 71 3.31 -3.59 12.75
C HIS A 71 2.13 -4.43 13.30
N HIS A 72 1.58 -5.34 12.50
CA HIS A 72 0.41 -6.16 12.85
C HIS A 72 0.70 -7.67 13.01
N GLY A 73 1.98 -8.05 13.08
CA GLY A 73 2.46 -9.44 13.25
C GLY A 73 2.53 -9.95 14.69
#